data_AF-A0A2W4U9G7-F1
#
_entry.id   AF-A0A2W4U9G7-F1
#
_cell.length_a   1.000
_cell.length_b   1.000
_cell.length_c   1.000
_cell.angle_alpha   90.00
_cell.angle_beta   90.00
_cell.angle_gamma   90.00
#
_symmetry.space_group_name_H-M   'P 1'
#
loop_
_entity.id
_entity.type
_entity.pdbx_description
1 polymer ?
#
loop_
_entity_poly.entity_id
_entity_poly.type
_entity_poly.pdbx_seq_one_letter_code
_entity_poly.pdbx_strand_id
1 'polypeptide(L)'
;MDRAALVRATVIGTILQVAMVVAGHFLPALRDPGFAIGGMALSALAGWLYARTAPRSAWGPALGGGAIAGGVCALIGIGVSVLLGDVPASLLALGTTASAAMGVGGAVLARLLRRQ
;
A
#
# COMPACT_ATOMS: atom_id res chain seq x y z
N MET A 1 4.81 12.91 -12.45
CA MET A 1 4.15 11.68 -11.96
C MET A 1 2.90 11.46 -12.78
N ASP A 2 2.60 10.21 -13.13
CA ASP A 2 1.42 9.88 -13.92
C ASP A 2 0.19 9.75 -13.01
N ARG A 3 -0.82 10.59 -13.23
CA ARG A 3 -2.00 10.65 -12.35
C ARG A 3 -2.90 9.43 -12.49
N ALA A 4 -3.11 8.94 -13.72
CA ALA A 4 -4.01 7.83 -13.98
C ALA A 4 -3.46 6.52 -13.37
N ALA A 5 -2.16 6.26 -13.53
CA ALA A 5 -1.47 5.15 -12.90
C ALA A 5 -1.52 5.24 -11.38
N LEU A 6 -1.32 6.44 -10.81
CA LEU A 6 -1.37 6.65 -9.37
C LEU A 6 -2.76 6.35 -8.82
N VAL A 7 -3.81 6.95 -9.40
CA VAL A 7 -5.20 6.73 -8.99
C VAL A 7 -5.55 5.25 -9.06
N ARG A 8 -5.21 4.58 -10.17
CA ARG A 8 -5.52 3.15 -10.34
C ARG A 8 -4.82 2.29 -9.30
N ALA A 9 -3.52 2.52 -9.07
CA ALA A 9 -2.75 1.76 -8.09
C ALA A 9 -3.25 1.99 -6.66
N THR A 10 -3.54 3.23 -6.28
CA THR A 10 -4.11 3.58 -4.97
C THR A 10 -5.48 2.96 -4.78
N VAL A 11 -6.38 3.04 -5.77
CA VAL A 11 -7.73 2.45 -5.67
C VAL A 11 -7.66 0.93 -5.47
N ILE A 12 -6.86 0.23 -6.29
CA ILE A 12 -6.68 -1.22 -6.14
C ILE A 12 -6.11 -1.55 -4.75
N GLY A 13 -5.06 -0.84 -4.33
CA GLY A 13 -4.46 -1.02 -3.02
C GLY A 13 -5.45 -0.79 -1.88
N THR A 14 -6.26 0.27 -1.96
CA THR A 14 -7.26 0.62 -0.94
C THR A 14 -8.35 -0.44 -0.85
N ILE A 15 -8.87 -0.91 -1.99
CA ILE A 15 -9.89 -1.98 -2.00
C ILE A 15 -9.34 -3.23 -1.32
N LEU A 16 -8.11 -3.64 -1.63
CA LEU A 16 -7.48 -4.81 -1.01
C LEU A 16 -7.22 -4.61 0.48
N GLN A 17 -6.75 -3.43 0.89
CA GLN A 17 -6.51 -3.09 2.29
C GLN A 17 -7.82 -3.16 3.11
N VAL A 18 -8.88 -2.52 2.62
CA VAL A 18 -10.18 -2.54 3.28
C VAL A 18 -10.75 -3.96 3.32
N ALA A 19 -10.65 -4.72 2.22
CA ALA A 19 -11.10 -6.11 2.19
C ALA A 19 -10.35 -6.98 3.22
N MET A 20 -9.03 -6.83 3.35
CA MET A 20 -8.22 -7.53 4.35
C MET A 20 -8.65 -7.15 5.78
N VAL A 21 -8.82 -5.86 6.05
CA VAL A 21 -9.21 -5.36 7.38
C VAL A 21 -10.59 -5.89 7.77
N VAL A 22 -11.57 -5.79 6.86
CA VAL A 22 -12.92 -6.31 7.10
C VAL A 22 -12.89 -7.83 7.31
N ALA A 23 -12.11 -8.58 6.53
CA ALA A 23 -11.98 -10.02 6.71
C ALA A 23 -11.34 -10.37 8.07
N GLY A 24 -10.26 -9.69 8.47
CA GLY A 24 -9.59 -9.96 9.73
C GLY A 24 -10.35 -9.48 10.98
N HIS A 25 -11.30 -8.57 10.82
CA HIS A 25 -12.24 -8.23 11.89
C HIS A 25 -13.08 -9.45 12.32
N PHE A 26 -13.53 -10.26 11.35
CA PHE A 26 -14.31 -11.47 11.63
C PHE A 26 -13.44 -12.73 11.84
N LEU A 27 -12.21 -12.72 11.34
CA LEU A 27 -11.29 -13.87 11.37
C LEU A 27 -9.99 -13.50 12.10
N PRO A 28 -9.88 -13.77 13.41
CA PRO A 28 -8.69 -13.41 14.21
C PRO A 28 -7.37 -13.95 13.65
N ALA A 29 -7.40 -15.10 12.98
CA ALA A 29 -6.23 -15.69 12.32
C ALA A 29 -5.63 -14.79 11.20
N LEU A 30 -6.42 -13.87 10.64
CA LEU A 30 -5.95 -12.88 9.65
C LEU A 30 -5.50 -11.56 10.29
N ARG A 31 -5.89 -11.29 11.54
CA ARG A 31 -5.56 -10.05 12.25
C ARG A 31 -4.13 -10.08 12.79
N ASP A 32 -3.80 -11.11 13.56
CA ASP A 32 -2.52 -11.20 14.27
C ASP A 32 -1.66 -12.37 13.75
N PRO A 33 -0.50 -12.13 13.09
CA PRO A 33 0.11 -10.85 12.67
C PRO A 33 -0.30 -10.39 11.25
N GLY A 34 -1.37 -10.96 10.69
CA GLY A 34 -1.72 -10.82 9.28
C GLY A 34 -1.97 -9.38 8.81
N PHE A 35 -2.42 -8.47 9.67
CA PHE A 35 -2.61 -7.06 9.30
C PHE A 35 -1.29 -6.34 8.99
N ALA A 36 -0.25 -6.56 9.79
CA ALA A 36 1.03 -5.94 9.57
C ALA A 36 1.70 -6.47 8.29
N ILE A 37 1.80 -7.80 8.17
CA ILE A 37 2.47 -8.44 7.04
C ILE A 37 1.67 -8.22 5.75
N GLY A 38 0.35 -8.48 5.79
CA GLY A 38 -0.55 -8.32 4.67
C GLY A 38 -0.66 -6.86 4.22
N GLY A 39 -0.85 -5.92 5.16
CA GLY A 39 -0.94 -4.50 4.85
C GLY A 39 0.34 -3.96 4.20
N MET A 40 1.50 -4.38 4.69
CA MET A 40 2.79 -4.02 4.09
C MET A 40 2.96 -4.63 2.69
N ALA A 41 2.58 -5.89 2.50
CA ALA A 41 2.63 -6.57 1.20
C ALA A 41 1.70 -5.91 0.16
N LEU A 42 0.48 -5.55 0.57
CA LEU A 42 -0.47 -4.82 -0.28
C LEU A 42 0.02 -3.42 -0.65
N SER A 43 0.70 -2.75 0.27
CA SER A 43 1.30 -1.43 0.02
C SER A 43 2.46 -1.53 -0.97
N ALA A 44 3.29 -2.57 -0.86
CA ALA A 44 4.31 -2.89 -1.86
C ALA A 44 3.68 -3.22 -3.22
N LEU A 45 2.60 -4.01 -3.24
CA LEU A 45 1.85 -4.30 -4.47
C LEU A 45 1.31 -3.02 -5.13
N ALA A 46 0.74 -2.09 -4.36
CA ALA A 46 0.27 -0.80 -4.87
C ALA A 46 1.41 0.00 -5.49
N GLY A 47 2.56 0.10 -4.81
CA GLY A 47 3.73 0.78 -5.36
C GLY A 47 4.30 0.11 -6.62
N TRP A 48 4.30 -1.23 -6.66
CA TRP A 48 4.67 -2.00 -7.83
C TRP A 48 3.71 -1.76 -9.00
N LEU A 49 2.40 -1.77 -8.76
CA LEU A 49 1.38 -1.50 -9.78
C LEU A 49 1.53 -0.11 -10.37
N TYR A 50 1.78 0.91 -9.55
CA TYR A 50 2.05 2.26 -10.03
C TYR A 50 3.27 2.29 -10.97
N ALA A 51 4.43 1.82 -10.50
CA ALA A 51 5.66 1.87 -11.28
C ALA A 51 5.63 0.93 -12.51
N ARG A 52 4.79 -0.12 -12.48
CA ARG A 52 4.54 -1.02 -13.62
C ARG A 52 3.50 -0.48 -14.61
N THR A 53 2.87 0.65 -14.37
CA THR A 53 1.79 1.15 -15.26
C THR A 53 2.06 2.57 -15.71
N ALA A 54 2.72 3.37 -14.88
CA ALA A 54 3.24 4.66 -15.28
C ALA A 54 4.19 4.53 -16.48
N PRO A 55 4.23 5.54 -17.38
CA PRO A 55 5.24 5.67 -18.42
C PRO A 55 6.65 5.61 -17.82
N ARG A 56 7.62 5.14 -18.61
CA ARG A 56 9.02 5.15 -18.20
C ARG A 56 9.44 6.58 -17.86
N SER A 57 9.80 6.80 -16.59
CA SER A 57 10.28 8.09 -16.08
C SER A 57 11.64 7.93 -15.41
N ALA A 58 12.23 9.03 -14.95
CA ALA A 58 13.30 9.01 -13.96
C ALA A 58 12.88 8.24 -12.69
N TRP A 59 13.85 7.84 -11.87
CA TRP A 59 13.62 7.11 -10.63
C TRP A 59 12.74 7.89 -9.64
N GLY A 60 13.00 9.19 -9.43
CA GLY A 60 12.26 10.02 -8.47
C GLY A 60 10.72 9.94 -8.61
N PRO A 61 10.14 10.23 -9.78
CA PRO A 61 8.69 10.12 -9.98
C PRO A 61 8.11 8.70 -9.78
N ALA A 62 8.91 7.66 -10.00
CA ALA A 62 8.49 6.29 -9.78
C ALA A 62 8.46 5.94 -8.28
N LEU A 63 9.52 6.31 -7.56
CA LEU A 63 9.60 6.09 -6.11
C LEU A 63 8.57 6.93 -5.36
N GLY A 64 8.42 8.22 -5.72
CA GLY A 64 7.45 9.11 -5.09
C GLY A 64 6.00 8.65 -5.27
N GLY A 65 5.61 8.23 -6.48
CA GLY A 65 4.28 7.68 -6.69
C GLY A 65 4.09 6.30 -6.05
N GLY A 66 5.13 5.48 -5.93
CA GLY A 66 5.09 4.25 -5.16
C GLY A 66 4.84 4.49 -3.68
N ALA A 67 5.55 5.46 -3.10
CA ALA A 67 5.37 5.88 -1.70
C ALA A 67 3.95 6.39 -1.44
N ILE A 68 3.43 7.26 -2.32
CA ILE A 68 2.08 7.80 -2.18
C ILE A 68 1.03 6.71 -2.36
N ALA A 69 1.18 5.83 -3.36
CA ALA A 69 0.24 4.73 -3.59
C ALA A 69 0.14 3.82 -2.36
N GLY A 70 1.29 3.33 -1.86
CA GLY A 70 1.34 2.44 -0.69
C GLY A 70 0.92 3.14 0.61
N GLY A 71 1.34 4.38 0.82
CA GLY A 71 0.98 5.15 2.01
C GLY A 71 -0.51 5.47 2.08
N VAL A 72 -1.10 6.01 0.99
CA VAL A 72 -2.52 6.40 1.00
C VAL A 72 -3.45 5.20 1.15
N CYS A 73 -3.17 4.07 0.48
CA CYS A 73 -4.03 2.90 0.66
C CYS A 73 -3.95 2.33 2.07
N ALA A 74 -2.75 2.31 2.68
CA ALA A 74 -2.59 1.86 4.05
C ALA A 74 -3.23 2.82 5.05
N LEU A 75 -3.10 4.13 4.86
CA LEU A 75 -3.74 5.13 5.72
C LEU A 75 -5.25 4.90 5.81
N ILE A 76 -5.89 4.65 4.66
CA ILE A 76 -7.33 4.37 4.61
C ILE A 76 -7.65 3.03 5.30
N GLY A 77 -6.92 1.96 4.98
CA GLY A 77 -7.13 0.64 5.59
C GLY A 77 -6.94 0.64 7.11
N ILE A 78 -5.83 1.21 7.59
CA ILE A 78 -5.53 1.34 9.03
C ILE A 78 -6.59 2.24 9.69
N GLY A 79 -7.02 3.32 9.04
CA GLY A 79 -8.11 4.16 9.53
C GLY A 79 -9.41 3.38 9.75
N VAL A 80 -9.81 2.55 8.78
CA VAL A 80 -10.97 1.64 8.94
C VAL A 80 -10.75 0.68 10.12
N SER A 81 -9.56 0.09 10.23
CA SER A 81 -9.23 -0.84 11.32
C SER A 81 -9.28 -0.18 12.71
N VAL A 82 -8.85 1.09 12.82
CA VAL A 82 -8.98 1.89 14.05
C VAL A 82 -10.44 2.16 14.37
N LEU A 83 -11.25 2.53 13.36
CA LEU A 83 -12.69 2.79 13.56
C LEU A 83 -13.46 1.53 14.00
N LEU A 84 -13.03 0.35 13.53
CA LEU A 84 -13.58 -0.95 13.95
C LEU A 84 -13.06 -1.42 15.33
N GLY A 85 -12.10 -0.71 15.92
CA GLY A 85 -11.49 -1.07 17.21
C GLY A 85 -10.50 -2.23 17.11
N ASP A 86 -10.02 -2.56 15.91
CA ASP A 86 -9.10 -3.68 15.70
C ASP A 86 -7.64 -3.33 16.04
N VAL A 87 -7.24 -2.07 15.90
CA VAL A 87 -5.86 -1.64 16.17
C VAL A 87 -5.82 -0.29 16.88
N PRO A 88 -4.77 0.00 17.66
CA PRO A 88 -4.62 1.31 18.30
C PRO A 88 -4.34 2.41 17.27
N ALA A 89 -4.84 3.62 17.55
CA ALA A 89 -4.66 4.78 16.67
C ALA A 89 -3.19 5.18 16.45
N SER A 90 -2.27 4.78 17.34
CA SER A 90 -0.83 4.99 17.15
C SER A 90 -0.28 4.31 15.89
N LEU A 91 -0.91 3.22 15.42
CA LEU A 91 -0.52 2.54 14.19
C LEU A 91 -0.89 3.30 12.92
N LEU A 92 -1.76 4.32 12.97
CA LEU A 92 -2.04 5.17 11.80
C LEU A 92 -0.76 5.81 11.28
N ALA A 93 -0.02 6.50 12.14
CA ALA A 93 1.20 7.19 11.72
C ALA A 93 2.32 6.21 11.39
N LEU A 94 2.59 5.24 12.29
CA LEU A 94 3.68 4.28 12.12
C LEU A 94 3.44 3.36 10.92
N GLY A 95 2.25 2.76 10.83
CA GLY A 95 1.87 1.82 9.78
C GLY A 95 1.77 2.49 8.42
N THR A 96 1.28 3.72 8.34
CA THR A 96 1.27 4.49 7.08
C THR A 96 2.69 4.79 6.60
N THR A 97 3.58 5.21 7.50
CA THR A 97 4.97 5.52 7.16
C THR A 97 5.72 4.27 6.69
N ALA A 98 5.57 3.16 7.42
CA ALA A 98 6.14 1.86 7.01
C ALA A 98 5.58 1.41 5.66
N SER A 99 4.28 1.57 5.44
CA SER A 99 3.61 1.20 4.19
C SER A 99 4.04 2.07 3.00
N ALA A 100 4.32 3.35 3.23
CA ALA A 100 4.91 4.21 2.21
C ALA A 100 6.31 3.70 1.81
N ALA A 101 7.15 3.30 2.78
CA ALA A 101 8.45 2.68 2.49
C ALA A 101 8.30 1.35 1.72
N MET A 102 7.31 0.52 2.07
CA MET A 102 7.00 -0.71 1.32
C MET A 102 6.53 -0.41 -0.10
N GLY A 103 5.73 0.64 -0.29
CA GLY A 103 5.34 1.14 -1.60
C GLY A 103 6.54 1.57 -2.46
N VAL A 104 7.55 2.22 -1.85
CA VAL A 104 8.84 2.49 -2.51
C VAL A 104 9.52 1.18 -2.92
N GLY A 105 9.59 0.19 -2.02
CA GLY A 105 10.17 -1.13 -2.33
C GLY A 105 9.50 -1.82 -3.51
N GLY A 106 8.17 -1.80 -3.56
CA GLY A 106 7.40 -2.31 -4.69
C GLY A 106 7.70 -1.59 -6.00
N ALA A 107 7.80 -0.25 -5.95
CA ALA A 107 8.17 0.55 -7.11
C ALA A 107 9.59 0.26 -7.62
N VAL A 108 10.55 0.04 -6.71
CA VAL A 108 11.91 -0.40 -7.06
C VAL A 108 11.86 -1.74 -7.77
N LEU A 109 11.18 -2.73 -7.19
CA LEU A 109 11.05 -4.06 -7.78
C LEU A 109 10.44 -4.01 -9.19
N ALA A 110 9.36 -3.25 -9.38
CA ALA A 110 8.72 -3.10 -10.69
C ALA A 110 9.69 -2.54 -11.73
N ARG A 111 10.51 -1.55 -11.36
CA ARG A 111 11.51 -0.98 -12.27
C ARG A 111 12.62 -1.95 -12.61
N LEU A 112 13.12 -2.71 -11.63
CA LEU A 112 14.15 -3.71 -11.86
C LEU A 112 13.67 -4.83 -12.78
N LEU A 113 12.41 -5.23 -12.68
CA LEU A 113 11.79 -6.25 -13.53
C LEU A 113 11.41 -5.74 -14.93
N ARG A 114 11.18 -4.42 -15.08
CA ARG A 114 10.89 -3.79 -16.38
C ARG A 114 12.12 -3.67 -17.30
N ARG A 115 13.21 -4.41 -17.07
CA ARG A 115 14.41 -4.43 -17.91
C ARG A 115 14.10 -4.93 -19.34
N GLN A 116 13.74 -3.97 -20.19
CA GLN A 116 14.10 -3.69 -21.59
C GLN A 116 13.21 -2.52 -22.03
#